data_AF-A0A0R3QT11-F1
#
_entry.id   AF-A0A0R3QT11-F1
#
_cell.length_a   1.000
_cell.length_b   1.000
_cell.length_c   1.000
_cell.angle_alpha   90.00
_cell.angle_beta   90.00
_cell.angle_gamma   90.00
#
_symmetry.space_group_name_H-M   'P 1'
#
loop_
_entity.id
_entity.type
_entity.pdbx_description
1 polymer ?
#
loop_
_entity_poly.entity_id
_entity_poly.type
_entity_poly.pdbx_seq_one_letter_code
_entity_poly.pdbx_strand_id
1 'polypeptide(L)'
;MSTESLYAAVNGVLKKLVAEAIATDKCIKVIHRTTKKTITPDKMEEILATAKDQLQESVLNGVSQVIHNDEVLEGMIKLKNLIKESSKEDIGWRPSGIPSDDIAGHLQPVMFNN
;
A
#
# COMPACT_ATOMS: atom_id res chain seq x y z
N MET A 1 3.58 15.96 5.21
CA MET A 1 2.74 15.10 4.34
C MET A 1 1.48 15.02 5.12
N SER A 2 0.43 15.68 4.67
CA SER A 2 -0.86 15.61 5.35
C SER A 2 -1.46 14.23 5.14
N THR A 3 -2.30 13.79 6.06
CA THR A 3 -3.17 12.60 5.91
C THR A 3 -3.95 12.65 4.60
N GLU A 4 -4.39 13.85 4.20
CA GLU A 4 -5.05 14.11 2.91
C GLU A 4 -4.17 13.75 1.70
N SER A 5 -2.87 14.04 1.74
CA SER A 5 -1.93 13.68 0.67
C SER A 5 -1.71 12.17 0.56
N LEU A 6 -1.74 11.45 1.68
CA LEU A 6 -1.64 9.98 1.69
C LEU A 6 -2.92 9.36 1.16
N TYR A 7 -4.07 9.86 1.59
CA TYR A 7 -5.38 9.41 1.12
C TYR A 7 -5.54 9.60 -0.39
N ALA A 8 -5.11 10.76 -0.91
CA ALA A 8 -5.10 11.03 -2.34
C ALA A 8 -4.21 10.04 -3.12
N ALA A 9 -3.02 9.73 -2.60
CA ALA A 9 -2.11 8.77 -3.22
C ALA A 9 -2.70 7.35 -3.24
N VAL A 10 -3.26 6.89 -2.12
CA VAL A 10 -3.91 5.56 -2.04
C VAL A 10 -5.12 5.49 -2.98
N ASN A 11 -5.97 6.51 -2.99
CA ASN A 11 -7.11 6.58 -3.89
C ASN A 11 -6.67 6.53 -5.37
N GLY A 12 -5.57 7.19 -5.71
CA GLY A 12 -5.00 7.14 -7.06
C GLY A 12 -4.54 5.74 -7.48
N VAL A 13 -3.87 5.00 -6.59
CA VAL A 13 -3.45 3.61 -6.84
C VAL A 13 -4.67 2.68 -6.91
N LEU A 14 -5.63 2.86 -6.01
CA LEU A 14 -6.84 2.03 -5.96
C LEU A 14 -7.68 2.17 -7.22
N LYS A 15 -7.87 3.39 -7.73
CA LYS A 15 -8.58 3.63 -9.00
C LYS A 15 -7.93 2.89 -10.17
N LYS A 16 -6.60 2.86 -10.25
CA LYS A 16 -5.87 2.09 -11.27
C LYS A 16 -6.09 0.59 -11.10
N LEU A 17 -5.96 0.09 -9.87
CA LEU A 17 -6.16 -1.32 -9.56
C LEU A 17 -7.58 -1.80 -9.91
N VAL A 18 -8.60 -1.04 -9.53
CA VAL A 18 -10.01 -1.33 -9.84
C VAL A 18 -10.25 -1.34 -11.36
N ALA A 19 -9.66 -0.38 -12.10
CA ALA A 19 -9.75 -0.33 -13.55
C ALA A 19 -9.08 -1.53 -14.24
N GLU A 20 -7.95 -2.01 -13.74
CA GLU A 20 -7.19 -3.13 -14.32
C GLU A 20 -7.74 -4.51 -13.92
N ALA A 21 -8.25 -4.64 -12.69
CA ALA A 21 -8.75 -5.89 -12.12
C ALA A 21 -10.18 -6.20 -12.57
N ILE A 22 -11.05 -5.18 -12.67
CA ILE A 22 -12.47 -5.33 -13.01
C ILE A 22 -12.71 -4.89 -14.46
N ALA A 23 -12.11 -5.64 -15.39
CA ALA A 23 -12.33 -5.47 -16.81
C ALA A 23 -13.53 -6.31 -17.28
N THR A 24 -14.46 -5.68 -18.01
CA THR A 24 -15.70 -6.30 -18.51
C THR A 24 -15.46 -7.63 -19.22
N ASP A 25 -14.49 -7.69 -20.14
CA ASP A 25 -14.07 -8.91 -20.84
C ASP A 25 -13.74 -10.05 -19.84
N LYS A 26 -12.86 -9.76 -18.87
CA LYS A 26 -12.36 -10.76 -17.91
C LYS A 26 -13.51 -11.32 -17.08
N CYS A 27 -14.40 -10.44 -16.61
CA CYS A 27 -15.55 -10.81 -15.80
C CYS A 27 -16.55 -11.66 -16.61
N ILE A 28 -16.83 -11.31 -17.87
CA ILE A 28 -17.68 -12.12 -18.76
C ILE A 28 -17.10 -13.53 -18.92
N LYS A 29 -15.79 -13.65 -19.19
CA LYS A 29 -15.11 -14.94 -19.35
C LYS A 29 -15.18 -15.79 -18.09
N VAL A 30 -14.99 -15.19 -16.91
CA VAL A 30 -15.07 -15.91 -15.62
C VAL A 30 -16.50 -16.39 -15.35
N ILE A 31 -17.51 -15.54 -15.52
CA ILE A 31 -18.91 -15.93 -15.29
C ILE A 31 -19.31 -17.04 -16.24
N HIS A 32 -18.95 -16.95 -17.53
CA HIS A 32 -19.23 -18.00 -18.49
C HIS A 32 -18.52 -19.32 -18.11
N ARG A 33 -17.25 -19.25 -17.71
CA ARG A 33 -16.50 -20.44 -17.29
C ARG A 33 -17.15 -21.15 -16.10
N THR A 34 -17.59 -20.39 -15.10
CA THR A 34 -18.11 -20.92 -13.83
C THR A 34 -19.59 -21.32 -13.90
N THR A 35 -20.42 -20.52 -14.59
CA THR A 35 -21.88 -20.69 -14.58
C THR A 35 -22.45 -21.24 -15.89
N LYS A 36 -21.63 -21.31 -16.95
CA LYS A 36 -22.03 -21.63 -18.33
C LYS A 36 -23.06 -20.67 -18.93
N LYS A 37 -23.35 -19.54 -18.26
CA LYS A 37 -24.25 -18.50 -18.75
C LYS A 37 -23.48 -17.39 -19.45
N THR A 38 -24.09 -16.84 -20.49
CA THR A 38 -23.54 -15.69 -21.22
C THR A 38 -24.30 -14.44 -20.79
N ILE A 39 -23.57 -13.41 -20.38
CA ILE A 39 -24.11 -12.10 -20.05
C ILE A 39 -23.68 -11.13 -21.14
N THR A 40 -24.59 -10.27 -21.58
CA THR A 40 -24.27 -9.24 -22.57
C THR A 40 -23.29 -8.22 -21.96
N PRO A 41 -22.38 -7.65 -22.77
CA PRO A 41 -21.44 -6.64 -22.30
C PRO A 41 -22.11 -5.50 -21.54
N ASP A 42 -23.22 -4.96 -22.05
CA ASP A 42 -23.94 -3.84 -21.43
C ASP A 42 -24.45 -4.18 -20.02
N LYS A 43 -25.00 -5.39 -19.82
CA LYS A 43 -25.45 -5.84 -18.48
C LYS A 43 -24.27 -6.09 -17.54
N MET A 44 -23.15 -6.55 -18.07
CA MET A 44 -21.94 -6.69 -17.27
C MET A 44 -21.42 -5.31 -16.85
N GLU A 45 -21.39 -4.33 -17.75
CA GLU A 45 -20.95 -2.98 -17.43
C GLU A 45 -21.81 -2.33 -16.33
N GLU A 46 -23.14 -2.52 -16.39
CA GLU A 46 -24.07 -2.08 -15.34
C GLU A 46 -23.73 -2.71 -13.98
N ILE A 47 -23.57 -4.04 -13.92
CA ILE A 47 -23.21 -4.76 -12.69
C ILE A 47 -21.83 -4.30 -12.17
N LEU A 48 -20.87 -4.12 -13.07
CA LEU A 48 -19.52 -3.74 -12.72
C LEU A 48 -19.41 -2.28 -12.27
N ALA A 49 -20.27 -1.38 -12.74
CA ALA A 49 -20.29 0.00 -12.27
C ALA A 49 -20.56 0.05 -10.75
N THR A 50 -21.63 -0.60 -10.29
CA THR A 50 -21.96 -0.67 -8.86
C THR A 50 -20.89 -1.42 -8.07
N ALA A 51 -20.38 -2.54 -8.59
CA ALA A 51 -19.36 -3.32 -7.89
C ALA A 51 -18.02 -2.57 -7.75
N LYS A 52 -17.64 -1.77 -8.75
CA LYS A 52 -16.43 -0.93 -8.72
C LYS A 52 -16.53 0.13 -7.65
N ASP A 53 -17.66 0.83 -7.59
CA ASP A 53 -17.87 1.89 -6.60
C ASP A 53 -17.87 1.33 -5.17
N GLN A 54 -18.59 0.23 -4.93
CA GLN A 54 -18.63 -0.43 -3.63
C GLN A 54 -17.28 -0.98 -3.19
N LEU A 55 -16.52 -1.58 -4.12
CA LEU A 55 -15.17 -2.07 -3.83
C LEU A 55 -14.24 -0.90 -3.49
N GLN A 56 -14.30 0.18 -4.27
CA GLN A 56 -13.46 1.35 -4.05
C GLN A 56 -13.76 1.97 -2.69
N GLU A 57 -15.04 2.13 -2.33
CA GLU A 57 -15.46 2.64 -1.03
C GLU A 57 -15.03 1.72 0.12
N SER A 58 -15.26 0.41 -0.01
CA SER A 58 -14.89 -0.57 1.02
C SER A 58 -13.38 -0.58 1.30
N VAL A 59 -12.55 -0.57 0.26
CA VAL A 59 -11.10 -0.55 0.42
C VAL A 59 -10.63 0.81 0.96
N LEU A 60 -11.19 1.93 0.50
CA LEU A 60 -10.86 3.25 1.06
C LEU A 60 -11.20 3.32 2.55
N ASN A 61 -12.34 2.79 2.97
CA ASN A 61 -12.72 2.73 4.38
C ASN A 61 -11.76 1.87 5.19
N GLY A 62 -11.37 0.69 4.68
CA GLY A 62 -10.39 -0.17 5.34
C GLY A 62 -9.01 0.49 5.47
N VAL A 63 -8.51 1.12 4.40
CA VAL A 63 -7.25 1.87 4.44
C VAL A 63 -7.36 3.07 5.37
N SER A 64 -8.49 3.78 5.36
CA SER A 64 -8.75 4.89 6.27
C SER A 64 -8.61 4.47 7.73
N GLN A 65 -9.16 3.31 8.12
CA GLN A 65 -8.99 2.78 9.47
C GLN A 65 -7.52 2.51 9.83
N VAL A 66 -6.71 2.04 8.88
CA VAL A 66 -5.27 1.84 9.10
C VAL A 66 -4.49 3.15 9.18
N ILE A 67 -4.84 4.16 8.37
CA ILE A 67 -4.18 5.47 8.38
C ILE A 67 -4.53 6.29 9.62
N HIS A 68 -5.77 6.17 10.11
CA HIS A 68 -6.22 6.81 11.36
C HIS A 68 -5.77 6.03 12.61
N ASN A 69 -4.99 4.96 12.45
CA ASN A 69 -4.21 4.43 13.55
C ASN A 69 -3.04 5.39 13.80
N ASP A 70 -3.10 6.12 14.91
CA ASP A 70 -2.13 7.16 15.28
C ASP A 70 -0.68 6.67 15.23
N GLU A 71 -0.42 5.40 15.55
CA GLU A 71 0.94 4.80 15.51
C GLU A 71 1.51 4.72 14.09
N VAL A 72 0.67 4.41 13.10
CA VAL A 72 1.08 4.30 11.69
C VAL A 72 1.41 5.68 11.14
N LEU A 73 0.55 6.66 11.39
CA LEU A 73 0.77 8.02 10.92
C LEU A 73 2.04 8.62 11.56
N GLU A 74 2.22 8.44 12.86
CA GLU A 74 3.40 8.89 13.57
C GLU A 74 4.68 8.20 13.03
N GLY A 75 4.63 6.89 12.81
CA GLY A 75 5.72 6.12 12.21
C GLY A 75 6.10 6.63 10.81
N MET A 76 5.11 6.93 9.97
CA MET A 76 5.35 7.48 8.63
C MET A 76 5.97 8.89 8.66
N ILE A 77 5.56 9.73 9.61
CA ILE A 77 6.15 11.06 9.81
C ILE A 77 7.61 10.93 10.26
N LYS A 78 7.88 10.09 11.27
CA LYS A 78 9.24 9.82 11.75
C LYS A 78 10.14 9.31 10.63
N LEU A 79 9.67 8.33 9.86
CA LEU A 79 10.42 7.77 8.73
C LEU A 79 10.72 8.85 7.66
N LYS A 80 9.74 9.70 7.35
CA LYS A 80 9.94 10.79 6.39
C LYS A 80 11.01 11.77 6.86
N ASN A 81 11.01 12.12 8.14
CA ASN A 81 12.01 13.02 8.70
C ASN A 81 13.40 12.38 8.66
N LEU A 82 13.52 11.10 9.04
CA LEU A 82 14.77 10.34 8.91
C LEU A 82 15.30 10.33 7.47
N ILE A 83 14.44 10.08 6.47
CA ILE A 83 14.86 10.09 5.06
C ILE A 83 15.36 11.48 4.64
N LYS A 84 14.73 12.56 5.13
CA LYS A 84 15.15 13.93 4.82
C LYS A 84 16.46 14.32 5.49
N GLU A 85 16.68 13.86 6.71
CA GLU A 85 17.89 14.14 7.50
C GLU A 85 19.07 13.27 7.06
N SER A 86 18.80 12.15 6.39
CA SER A 86 19.82 11.24 5.89
C SER A 86 20.57 11.82 4.68
N SER A 87 21.89 11.63 4.67
CA SER A 87 22.73 11.85 3.48
C SER A 87 22.31 10.92 2.35
N LYS A 88 22.29 11.44 1.11
CA LYS A 88 22.00 10.63 -0.09
C LYS A 88 23.21 9.82 -0.56
N GLU A 89 24.39 10.15 -0.04
CA GLU A 89 25.68 9.62 -0.51
C GLU A 89 26.16 8.47 0.38
N ASP A 90 25.61 8.36 1.59
CA ASP A 90 25.98 7.32 2.55
C ASP A 90 25.14 6.05 2.37
N ILE A 91 25.83 4.91 2.26
CA ILE A 91 25.18 3.60 2.33
C ILE A 91 24.90 3.30 3.79
N GLY A 92 23.64 3.41 4.19
CA GLY A 92 23.22 3.06 5.54
C GLY A 92 23.53 1.59 5.85
N TRP A 93 24.05 1.34 7.04
CA TRP A 93 24.32 -0.01 7.54
C TRP A 93 23.06 -0.90 7.45
N ARG A 94 23.26 -2.19 7.20
CA ARG A 94 22.20 -3.21 7.13
C ARG A 94 22.63 -4.40 7.99
N PRO A 95 21.70 -5.04 8.72
CA PRO A 95 22.01 -6.22 9.50
C PRO A 95 22.54 -7.32 8.58
N SER A 96 23.65 -7.92 8.99
CA SER A 96 24.29 -9.04 8.30
C SER A 96 23.52 -10.35 8.50
N GLY A 97 22.70 -10.43 9.56
CA GLY A 97 22.08 -11.66 10.01
C GLY A 97 22.97 -12.50 10.93
N ILE A 98 24.15 -11.98 11.29
CA ILE A 98 25.08 -12.59 12.24
C ILE A 98 25.01 -11.77 13.54
N PRO A 99 24.39 -12.29 14.62
CA PRO A 99 24.15 -11.51 15.83
C PRO A 99 25.40 -10.93 16.49
N SER A 100 26.54 -11.63 16.43
CA SER A 100 27.83 -11.15 16.98
C SER A 100 28.36 -9.91 16.26
N ASP A 101 28.10 -9.82 14.96
CA ASP A 101 28.61 -8.75 14.11
C ASP A 101 27.64 -7.56 14.16
N ASP A 102 26.33 -7.86 14.21
CA ASP A 102 25.27 -6.86 14.28
C ASP A 102 25.24 -6.14 15.63
N ILE A 103 25.56 -6.82 16.75
CA ILE A 103 25.62 -6.20 18.07
C ILE A 103 26.82 -5.25 18.21
N ALA A 104 27.94 -5.55 17.53
CA ALA A 104 29.12 -4.68 17.56
C ALA A 104 28.82 -3.29 17.00
N GLY A 105 28.01 -3.21 15.92
CA GLY A 105 27.54 -1.94 15.36
C GLY A 105 26.67 -1.11 16.31
N HIS A 106 25.95 -1.76 17.22
CA HIS A 106 25.09 -1.09 18.22
C HIS A 106 25.86 -0.69 19.48
N LEU A 107 26.93 -1.40 19.82
CA LEU A 107 27.73 -1.18 21.03
C LEU A 107 28.86 -0.17 20.83
N GLN A 108 29.31 0.10 19.60
CA GLN A 108 30.39 1.06 19.33
C GLN A 108 30.18 2.46 19.95
N PRO A 109 28.98 3.07 19.88
CA PRO A 109 28.75 4.39 20.49
C PRO A 109 28.84 4.37 22.03
N VAL A 110 28.65 3.20 22.66
CA VAL A 110 28.67 3.05 24.13
C VAL A 110 30.08 2.69 24.63
N MET A 111 30.86 1.95 23.84
CA MET A 111 32.21 1.54 24.23
C MET A 111 33.30 2.58 23.94
N PHE A 112 33.07 3.52 23.01
CA PHE A 112 34.10 4.46 22.56
C PHE A 112 33.77 5.96 22.75
N ASN A 113 32.59 6.30 23.30
CA ASN A 113 32.33 7.67 23.77
C ASN A 113 32.88 7.85 25.21
N ASN A 114 34.13 8.29 25.31
CA ASN A 114 34.69 8.97 26.49
C ASN A 114 34.68 10.48 26.24
#